data_AF-A0A2X2K016-F1
#
_entry.id   AF-A0A2X2K016-F1
#
_cell.length_a   1.000
_cell.length_b   1.000
_cell.length_c   1.000
_cell.angle_alpha   90.00
_cell.angle_beta   90.00
_cell.angle_gamma   90.00
#
_symmetry.space_group_name_H-M   'P 1'
#
loop_
_entity.id
_entity.type
_entity.pdbx_description
1 polymer ?
#
loop_
_entity_poly.entity_id
_entity_poly.type
_entity_poly.pdbx_seq_one_letter_code
_entity_poly.pdbx_strand_id
1 'polypeptide(L)'
;MDVILEQLETHTQNKPNDIALHIDDETITYSQLNARITSAVESLQKYSLNPVVAINMKSPVQSIICYLALHRLHKVPMMMEGKWQSTIHRQLIEKYGIKDVIGDTCLMQNIDSPMFIDSNAITALPPIYYILVLTSGTTGLPKAYYRDEDSWLASFEVNEMLMLKNENAIAAPGPLSHSLTLYALLFALSSGRTFIGQTTFHAERLLNQCRKISSYKVAMFLVPTMIKSLLLVYNNEHTIQSFFSSGDKLHSSIFKKIKNQANDINLIEFFGTSETSFISYNLNQQAPVESVGVLFPNVELKTTNHDHNGIGTICVKSNMMFSGYVSEQCINNDEWFVTNDNGYVKEQYLYLTGRTT
;
A
#
# COMPACT_ATOMS: atom_id res chain seq x y z
N MET A 1 -17.01 -5.99 11.34
CA MET A 1 -16.79 -4.61 11.79
C MET A 1 -15.36 -4.29 11.38
N ASP A 2 -15.09 -3.09 10.87
CA ASP A 2 -13.79 -2.72 10.28
C ASP A 2 -12.75 -2.58 11.40
N VAL A 3 -11.89 -3.59 11.55
CA VAL A 3 -10.85 -3.68 12.58
C VAL A 3 -9.86 -2.52 12.48
N ILE A 4 -9.52 -2.07 11.28
CA ILE A 4 -8.59 -0.94 11.07
C ILE A 4 -9.20 0.34 11.64
N LEU A 5 -10.48 0.60 11.36
CA LEU A 5 -11.20 1.76 11.90
C LEU A 5 -11.41 1.65 13.41
N GLU A 6 -11.71 0.47 13.95
CA GLU A 6 -11.80 0.23 15.40
C GLU A 6 -10.47 0.53 16.11
N GLN A 7 -9.36 0.09 15.53
CA GLN A 7 -8.03 0.38 16.06
C GLN A 7 -7.74 1.88 16.01
N LEU A 8 -8.07 2.56 14.91
CA LEU A 8 -7.94 4.01 14.80
C LEU A 8 -8.75 4.74 15.89
N GLU A 9 -9.96 4.29 16.18
CA GLU A 9 -10.80 4.84 17.26
C GLU A 9 -10.19 4.59 18.63
N THR A 10 -9.67 3.39 18.88
CA THR A 10 -8.96 3.02 20.10
C THR A 10 -7.74 3.92 20.31
N HIS A 11 -6.93 4.14 19.27
CA HIS A 11 -5.78 5.06 19.34
C HIS A 11 -6.22 6.51 19.56
N THR A 12 -7.33 6.92 18.97
CA THR A 12 -7.89 8.27 19.20
C THR A 12 -8.27 8.50 20.66
N GLN A 13 -8.83 7.49 21.32
CA GLN A 13 -9.18 7.58 22.75
C GLN A 13 -7.93 7.56 23.64
N ASN A 14 -6.96 6.69 23.33
CA ASN A 14 -5.79 6.47 24.17
C ASN A 14 -4.71 7.56 24.04
N LYS A 15 -4.55 8.14 22.84
CA LYS A 15 -3.51 9.12 22.51
C LYS A 15 -4.01 10.23 21.58
N PRO A 16 -5.03 11.00 21.99
CA PRO A 16 -5.70 11.99 21.13
C PRO A 16 -4.77 13.11 20.62
N ASN A 17 -3.68 13.39 21.33
CA ASN A 17 -2.74 14.47 21.04
C ASN A 17 -1.52 14.01 20.23
N ASP A 18 -1.33 12.70 20.07
CA ASP A 18 -0.24 12.18 19.26
C ASP A 18 -0.52 12.44 17.78
N ILE A 19 0.54 12.65 17.00
CA ILE A 19 0.44 12.93 15.57
C ILE A 19 0.05 11.64 14.85
N ALA A 20 -1.09 11.67 14.15
CA ALA A 20 -1.53 10.58 13.28
C ALA A 20 -0.95 10.74 11.87
N LEU A 21 -0.99 11.97 11.32
CA LEU A 21 -0.49 12.27 9.97
C LEU A 21 0.50 13.42 10.02
N HIS A 22 1.61 13.26 9.28
CA HIS A 22 2.58 14.31 8.99
C HIS A 22 2.84 14.28 7.48
N ILE A 23 2.19 15.16 6.72
CA ILE A 23 2.28 15.19 5.27
C ILE A 23 2.81 16.55 4.83
N ASP A 24 3.98 16.54 4.19
CA ASP A 24 4.73 17.76 3.86
C ASP A 24 4.93 18.66 5.08
N ASP A 25 4.22 19.78 5.18
CA ASP A 25 4.27 20.73 6.30
C ASP A 25 2.99 20.70 7.18
N GLU A 26 2.00 19.85 6.85
CA GLU A 26 0.78 19.67 7.64
C GLU A 26 0.95 18.53 8.67
N THR A 27 0.55 18.80 9.91
CA THR A 27 0.49 17.80 10.99
C THR A 27 -0.93 17.72 11.54
N ILE A 28 -1.40 16.49 11.77
CA ILE A 28 -2.76 16.22 12.25
C ILE A 28 -2.67 15.19 13.37
N THR A 29 -3.22 15.52 14.53
CA THR A 29 -3.31 14.59 15.67
C THR A 29 -4.43 13.55 15.47
N TYR A 30 -4.41 12.46 16.23
CA TYR A 30 -5.50 11.47 16.19
C TYR A 30 -6.88 12.10 16.45
N SER A 31 -7.00 13.00 17.43
CA SER A 31 -8.26 13.69 17.72
C SER A 31 -8.71 14.59 16.57
N GLN A 32 -7.81 15.33 15.94
CA GLN A 32 -8.11 16.17 14.79
C GLN A 32 -8.51 15.33 13.57
N LEU A 33 -7.79 14.23 13.31
CA LEU A 33 -8.09 13.30 12.22
C LEU A 33 -9.49 12.73 12.40
N ASN A 34 -9.81 12.19 13.59
CA ASN A 34 -11.12 11.64 13.88
C ASN A 34 -12.24 12.67 13.74
N ALA A 35 -12.05 13.90 14.24
CA ALA A 35 -13.03 14.97 14.10
C ALA A 35 -13.29 15.33 12.61
N ARG A 36 -12.24 15.40 11.79
CA ARG A 36 -12.37 15.64 10.34
C ARG A 36 -13.05 14.48 9.62
N ILE A 37 -12.76 13.23 10.00
CA ILE A 37 -13.45 12.04 9.46
C ILE A 37 -14.94 12.09 9.82
N THR A 38 -15.29 12.35 11.09
CA THR A 38 -16.69 12.45 11.53
C THR A 38 -17.45 13.54 10.75
N SER A 39 -16.85 14.72 10.57
CA SER A 39 -17.45 15.79 9.78
C SER A 39 -17.62 15.42 8.30
N ALA A 40 -16.66 14.69 7.73
CA ALA A 40 -16.77 14.16 6.37
C ALA A 40 -17.88 13.11 6.24
N VAL A 41 -18.02 12.19 7.19
CA VAL A 41 -19.13 11.21 7.27
C VAL A 41 -20.47 11.95 7.34
N GLU A 42 -20.60 12.96 8.20
CA GLU A 42 -21.82 13.75 8.35
C GLU A 42 -22.22 14.51 7.09
N SER A 43 -21.23 14.90 6.29
CA SER A 43 -21.44 15.57 5.02
C SER A 43 -21.82 14.59 3.91
N LEU A 44 -21.12 13.45 3.83
CA LEU A 44 -21.30 12.44 2.80
C LEU A 44 -22.59 11.61 2.97
N GLN A 45 -23.04 11.37 4.20
CA GLN A 45 -24.29 10.64 4.48
C GLN A 45 -25.55 11.32 3.90
N LYS A 46 -25.46 12.61 3.57
CA LYS A 46 -26.55 13.37 2.92
C LYS A 46 -26.79 12.93 1.47
N TYR A 47 -25.83 12.21 0.88
CA TYR A 47 -25.87 11.76 -0.49
C TYR A 47 -26.12 10.25 -0.54
N SER A 48 -26.93 9.81 -1.51
CA SER A 48 -27.11 8.39 -1.80
C SER A 48 -25.95 7.88 -2.66
N LEU A 49 -24.81 7.58 -2.03
CA LEU A 49 -23.59 7.12 -2.71
C LEU A 49 -23.70 5.66 -3.16
N ASN A 50 -23.21 5.38 -4.36
CA ASN A 50 -23.00 4.03 -4.90
C ASN A 50 -21.95 3.26 -4.07
N PRO A 51 -21.90 1.92 -4.16
CA PRO A 51 -20.98 1.11 -3.37
C PRO A 51 -19.51 1.48 -3.54
N VAL A 52 -19.07 1.80 -4.77
CA VAL A 52 -17.70 2.21 -5.07
C VAL A 52 -17.69 3.71 -5.34
N VAL A 53 -16.80 4.45 -4.67
CA VAL A 53 -16.65 5.90 -4.80
C VAL A 53 -15.20 6.24 -5.08
N ALA A 54 -14.95 6.96 -6.17
CA ALA A 54 -13.61 7.43 -6.49
C ALA A 54 -13.25 8.71 -5.72
N ILE A 55 -11.99 8.81 -5.32
CA ILE A 55 -11.41 10.00 -4.68
C ILE A 55 -10.37 10.56 -5.62
N ASN A 56 -10.63 11.75 -6.13
CA ASN A 56 -9.76 12.48 -7.05
C ASN A 56 -9.49 13.89 -6.51
N MET A 57 -8.64 13.97 -5.49
CA MET A 57 -8.30 15.22 -4.81
C MET A 57 -6.81 15.47 -4.86
N LYS A 58 -6.42 16.74 -4.87
CA LYS A 58 -5.01 17.19 -4.86
C LYS A 58 -4.41 17.13 -3.46
N SER A 59 -5.22 17.37 -2.43
CA SER A 59 -4.75 17.32 -1.04
C SER A 59 -4.68 15.88 -0.54
N PRO A 60 -3.48 15.33 -0.22
CA PRO A 60 -3.37 13.97 0.28
C PRO A 60 -4.11 13.79 1.62
N VAL A 61 -4.02 14.78 2.52
CA VAL A 61 -4.74 14.79 3.80
C VAL A 61 -6.24 14.66 3.58
N GLN A 62 -6.81 15.47 2.67
CA GLN A 62 -8.24 15.42 2.41
C GLN A 62 -8.64 14.10 1.75
N SER A 63 -7.83 13.55 0.85
CA SER A 63 -8.03 12.22 0.30
C SER A 63 -8.09 11.14 1.38
N ILE A 64 -7.19 11.17 2.37
CA ILE A 64 -7.18 10.24 3.51
C ILE A 64 -8.46 10.36 4.35
N ILE A 65 -8.87 11.59 4.66
CA ILE A 65 -10.10 11.85 5.43
C ILE A 65 -11.31 11.29 4.69
N CYS A 66 -11.46 11.57 3.39
CA CYS A 66 -12.56 11.05 2.57
C CYS A 66 -12.50 9.52 2.44
N TYR A 67 -11.31 8.95 2.32
CA TYR A 67 -11.11 7.50 2.25
C TYR A 67 -11.61 6.79 3.52
N LEU A 68 -11.18 7.26 4.69
CA LEU A 68 -11.60 6.69 5.97
C LEU A 68 -13.10 6.95 6.25
N ALA A 69 -13.62 8.10 5.83
CA ALA A 69 -15.05 8.41 5.93
C ALA A 69 -15.92 7.48 5.06
N LEU A 70 -15.45 7.14 3.85
CA LEU A 70 -16.14 6.20 2.97
C LEU A 70 -16.20 4.79 3.55
N HIS A 71 -15.11 4.32 4.17
CA HIS A 71 -15.12 3.04 4.90
C HIS A 71 -16.12 3.03 6.07
N ARG A 72 -16.19 4.12 6.85
CA ARG A 72 -17.23 4.30 7.89
C ARG A 72 -18.66 4.28 7.35
N LEU A 73 -18.84 4.66 6.09
CA LEU A 73 -20.13 4.61 5.39
C LEU A 73 -20.36 3.28 4.64
N HIS A 74 -19.51 2.27 4.88
CA HIS A 74 -19.53 0.97 4.22
C HIS A 74 -19.46 1.09 2.69
N LYS A 75 -18.64 2.03 2.19
CA LYS A 75 -18.33 2.21 0.78
C LYS A 75 -16.91 1.72 0.50
N VAL A 76 -16.66 1.37 -0.75
CA VAL A 76 -15.34 0.96 -1.26
C VAL A 76 -14.67 2.18 -1.90
N PRO A 77 -13.72 2.83 -1.23
CA PRO A 77 -13.02 3.97 -1.80
C PRO A 77 -11.99 3.52 -2.85
N MET A 78 -11.96 4.23 -3.98
CA MET A 78 -10.95 4.10 -5.03
C MET A 78 -10.08 5.35 -5.08
N MET A 79 -8.82 5.24 -4.63
CA MET A 79 -7.85 6.34 -4.72
C MET A 79 -7.41 6.54 -6.17
N MET A 80 -7.59 7.75 -6.70
CA MET A 80 -7.07 8.16 -8.00
C MET A 80 -5.97 9.19 -7.80
N GLU A 81 -4.94 9.15 -8.66
CA GLU A 81 -3.87 10.13 -8.60
C GLU A 81 -4.34 11.46 -9.19
N GLY A 82 -4.38 12.51 -8.36
CA GLY A 82 -4.83 13.84 -8.78
C GLY A 82 -4.00 14.47 -9.90
N LYS A 83 -2.75 14.04 -10.08
CA LYS A 83 -1.86 14.53 -11.15
C LYS A 83 -2.03 13.82 -12.49
N TRP A 84 -2.80 12.73 -12.57
CA TRP A 84 -3.05 12.08 -13.86
C TRP A 84 -3.81 13.01 -14.80
N GLN A 85 -3.63 12.78 -16.11
CA GLN A 85 -4.41 13.48 -17.12
C GLN A 85 -5.89 13.13 -16.96
N SER A 86 -6.78 14.11 -17.17
CA SER A 86 -8.22 13.94 -17.05
C SER A 86 -8.79 12.83 -17.96
N THR A 87 -8.09 12.54 -19.08
CA THR A 87 -8.39 11.43 -19.98
C THR A 87 -8.23 10.08 -19.29
N ILE A 88 -7.15 9.88 -18.50
CA ILE A 88 -6.91 8.66 -17.73
C ILE A 88 -7.98 8.52 -16.65
N HIS A 89 -8.33 9.61 -15.96
CA HIS A 89 -9.40 9.57 -14.96
C HIS A 89 -10.73 9.13 -15.57
N ARG A 90 -11.12 9.74 -16.69
CA ARG A 90 -12.35 9.39 -17.41
C ARG A 90 -12.34 7.93 -17.86
N GLN A 91 -11.23 7.46 -18.44
CA GLN A 91 -11.10 6.09 -18.89
C GLN A 91 -11.22 5.07 -17.74
N LEU A 92 -10.69 5.37 -16.55
CA LEU A 92 -10.83 4.51 -15.37
C LEU A 92 -12.27 4.52 -14.84
N ILE A 93 -12.90 5.69 -14.78
CA ILE A 93 -14.30 5.87 -14.37
C ILE A 93 -15.22 5.06 -15.30
N GLU A 94 -15.03 5.18 -16.61
CA GLU A 94 -15.80 4.44 -17.62
C GLU A 94 -15.53 2.94 -17.53
N LYS A 95 -14.26 2.52 -17.47
CA LYS A 95 -13.86 1.10 -17.44
C LYS A 95 -14.46 0.35 -16.25
N TYR A 96 -14.50 0.97 -15.07
CA TYR A 96 -14.98 0.35 -13.83
C TYR A 96 -16.41 0.78 -13.46
N GLY A 97 -17.09 1.54 -14.32
CA GLY A 97 -18.48 1.97 -14.10
C GLY A 97 -18.67 2.83 -12.84
N ILE A 98 -17.68 3.66 -12.50
CA ILE A 98 -17.72 4.51 -11.30
C ILE A 98 -18.73 5.64 -11.51
N LYS A 99 -19.69 5.78 -10.59
CA LYS A 99 -20.78 6.78 -10.71
C LYS A 99 -20.61 8.00 -9.82
N ASP A 100 -19.87 7.85 -8.72
CA ASP A 100 -19.62 8.91 -7.75
C ASP A 100 -18.12 9.20 -7.65
N VAL A 101 -17.76 10.48 -7.75
CA VAL A 101 -16.38 10.96 -7.64
C VAL A 101 -16.34 12.15 -6.68
N ILE A 102 -15.50 12.04 -5.66
CA ILE A 102 -15.18 13.13 -4.73
C ILE A 102 -13.97 13.89 -5.26
N GLY A 103 -14.14 15.18 -5.57
CA GLY A 103 -13.07 16.07 -6.00
C GLY A 103 -12.79 17.20 -5.00
N ASP A 104 -11.77 18.03 -5.30
CA ASP A 104 -11.31 19.12 -4.42
C ASP A 104 -12.41 20.12 -4.01
N THR A 105 -13.36 20.42 -4.91
CA THR A 105 -14.37 21.48 -4.72
C THR A 105 -15.80 21.00 -4.93
N CYS A 106 -16.01 19.76 -5.36
CA CYS A 106 -17.34 19.24 -5.63
C CYS A 106 -17.41 17.71 -5.48
N LEU A 107 -18.59 17.24 -5.09
CA LEU A 107 -19.01 15.86 -5.31
C LEU A 107 -19.68 15.81 -6.70
N MET A 108 -19.15 14.99 -7.59
CA MET A 108 -19.79 14.71 -8.89
C MET A 108 -20.57 13.40 -8.76
N GLN A 109 -21.89 13.48 -8.97
CA GLN A 109 -22.80 12.33 -8.94
C GLN A 109 -23.44 12.13 -10.31
N ASN A 110 -23.83 10.90 -10.62
CA ASN A 110 -24.54 10.55 -11.85
C ASN A 110 -23.81 11.06 -13.10
N ILE A 111 -22.50 10.81 -13.19
CA ILE A 111 -21.71 11.13 -14.38
C ILE A 111 -22.34 10.35 -15.56
N ASP A 112 -23.05 11.07 -16.44
CA ASP A 112 -23.96 10.51 -17.44
C ASP A 112 -23.26 9.59 -18.45
N SER A 113 -23.24 8.27 -18.15
CA SER A 113 -23.85 7.16 -18.91
C SER A 113 -23.08 5.83 -18.70
N PRO A 114 -23.60 4.88 -17.90
CA PRO A 114 -23.04 3.54 -17.77
C PRO A 114 -23.65 2.57 -18.80
N MET A 115 -22.82 1.99 -19.66
CA MET A 115 -23.20 0.86 -20.50
C MET A 115 -23.48 -0.36 -19.62
N PHE A 116 -24.58 -1.07 -19.88
CA PHE A 116 -25.13 -2.15 -19.04
C PHE A 116 -24.11 -3.24 -18.72
N ILE A 117 -23.72 -3.33 -17.44
CA ILE A 117 -23.11 -4.52 -16.86
C ILE A 117 -24.26 -5.33 -16.26
N ASP A 118 -24.36 -6.59 -16.65
CA ASP A 118 -25.35 -7.55 -16.14
C ASP A 118 -25.35 -7.53 -14.61
N SER A 119 -26.52 -7.29 -14.02
CA SER A 119 -26.71 -7.18 -12.57
C SER A 119 -26.26 -8.42 -11.80
N ASN A 120 -26.06 -9.54 -12.50
CA ASN A 120 -25.57 -10.79 -11.90
C ASN A 120 -24.05 -10.84 -11.66
N ALA A 121 -23.27 -9.86 -12.13
CA ALA A 121 -21.81 -9.81 -11.93
C ALA A 121 -21.36 -9.03 -10.68
N ILE A 122 -22.26 -8.24 -10.05
CA ILE A 122 -21.96 -7.37 -8.89
C ILE A 122 -22.70 -7.85 -7.62
N THR A 123 -23.63 -8.80 -7.75
CA THR A 123 -24.55 -9.22 -6.68
C THR A 123 -23.91 -9.99 -5.51
N ALA A 124 -22.60 -10.17 -5.50
CA ALA A 124 -21.92 -10.86 -4.40
C ALA A 124 -20.59 -10.19 -4.04
N LEU A 125 -20.53 -8.85 -3.97
CA LEU A 125 -19.56 -8.26 -3.03
C LEU A 125 -20.15 -8.47 -1.64
N PRO A 126 -19.64 -9.44 -0.84
CA PRO A 126 -20.07 -9.56 0.55
C PRO A 126 -19.77 -8.25 1.29
N PRO A 127 -20.38 -8.01 2.46
CA PRO A 127 -20.12 -6.84 3.32
C PRO A 127 -18.72 -6.87 3.97
N ILE A 128 -17.71 -7.22 3.19
CA ILE A 128 -16.30 -7.24 3.56
C ILE A 128 -15.71 -5.90 3.12
N TYR A 129 -14.92 -5.27 3.99
CA TYR A 129 -14.30 -3.97 3.76
C TYR A 129 -13.20 -4.10 2.70
N TYR A 130 -13.61 -4.04 1.43
CA TYR A 130 -12.67 -4.11 0.32
C TYR A 130 -11.99 -2.76 0.12
N ILE A 131 -10.69 -2.83 -0.09
CA ILE A 131 -9.84 -1.72 -0.49
C ILE A 131 -9.54 -1.89 -1.97
N LEU A 132 -9.91 -0.88 -2.77
CA LEU A 132 -9.64 -0.87 -4.20
C LEU A 132 -8.34 -0.11 -4.47
N VAL A 133 -7.37 -0.81 -5.06
CA VAL A 133 -6.04 -0.29 -5.34
C VAL A 133 -5.74 -0.38 -6.83
N LEU A 134 -4.94 0.55 -7.34
CA LEU A 134 -4.51 0.60 -8.72
C LEU A 134 -3.08 0.07 -8.87
N THR A 135 -2.87 -0.87 -9.79
CA THR A 135 -1.51 -1.27 -10.19
C THR A 135 -0.96 -0.34 -11.27
N SER A 136 0.36 -0.14 -11.29
CA SER A 136 1.03 0.49 -12.43
C SER A 136 0.94 -0.46 -13.62
N GLY A 137 -0.07 -0.30 -14.46
CA GLY A 137 -0.19 -1.07 -15.71
C GLY A 137 1.01 -0.78 -16.61
N THR A 138 1.83 -1.78 -16.92
CA THR A 138 2.99 -1.64 -17.82
C THR A 138 2.59 -1.52 -19.30
N THR A 139 1.32 -1.76 -19.63
CA THR A 139 0.81 -1.89 -21.00
C THR A 139 -0.46 -1.06 -21.28
N GLY A 140 -0.89 -0.19 -20.35
CA GLY A 140 -2.11 0.61 -20.53
C GLY A 140 -2.66 1.19 -19.23
N LEU A 141 -3.99 1.26 -19.14
CA LEU A 141 -4.69 1.77 -17.95
C LEU A 141 -4.38 0.93 -16.70
N PRO A 142 -4.21 1.56 -15.52
CA PRO A 142 -4.11 0.87 -14.25
C PRO A 142 -5.19 -0.20 -14.05
N LYS A 143 -4.79 -1.39 -13.59
CA LYS A 143 -5.73 -2.45 -13.18
C LYS A 143 -6.18 -2.19 -11.75
N ALA A 144 -7.49 -2.22 -11.52
CA ALA A 144 -8.07 -2.16 -10.20
C ALA A 144 -8.24 -3.58 -9.65
N TYR A 145 -7.95 -3.77 -8.37
CA TYR A 145 -8.21 -5.01 -7.67
C TYR A 145 -8.81 -4.73 -6.29
N TYR A 146 -9.58 -5.70 -5.79
CA TYR A 146 -10.10 -5.70 -4.44
C TYR A 146 -9.15 -6.43 -3.51
N ARG A 147 -9.02 -5.92 -2.30
CA ARG A 147 -8.32 -6.61 -1.21
C ARG A 147 -9.10 -6.40 0.07
N ASP A 148 -9.49 -7.48 0.70
CA ASP A 148 -10.19 -7.45 1.98
C ASP A 148 -9.28 -7.04 3.15
N GLU A 149 -9.92 -6.64 4.23
CA GLU A 149 -9.28 -6.23 5.47
C GLU A 149 -8.42 -7.35 6.09
N ASP A 150 -8.90 -8.60 6.11
CA ASP A 150 -8.15 -9.71 6.70
C ASP A 150 -6.78 -9.89 6.03
N SER A 151 -6.73 -9.73 4.70
CA SER A 151 -5.51 -9.75 3.92
C SER A 151 -4.54 -8.61 4.26
N TRP A 152 -5.08 -7.42 4.56
CA TRP A 152 -4.30 -6.29 5.05
C TRP A 152 -3.73 -6.55 6.44
N LEU A 153 -4.56 -7.02 7.38
CA LEU A 153 -4.15 -7.32 8.75
C LEU A 153 -3.07 -8.42 8.77
N ALA A 154 -3.24 -9.49 8.00
CA ALA A 154 -2.22 -10.53 7.85
C ALA A 154 -0.90 -9.97 7.31
N SER A 155 -0.97 -9.01 6.39
CA SER A 155 0.21 -8.32 5.86
C SER A 155 0.88 -7.41 6.90
N PHE A 156 0.10 -6.76 7.76
CA PHE A 156 0.61 -5.94 8.88
C PHE A 156 1.35 -6.81 9.90
N GLU A 157 0.78 -7.96 10.27
CA GLU A 157 1.40 -8.91 11.21
C GLU A 157 2.79 -9.34 10.76
N VAL A 158 2.96 -9.67 9.47
CA VAL A 158 4.27 -10.12 8.98
C VAL A 158 5.32 -9.02 8.90
N ASN A 159 4.91 -7.77 8.64
CA ASN A 159 5.83 -6.64 8.66
C ASN A 159 6.17 -6.22 10.10
N GLU A 160 5.23 -6.30 11.03
CA GLU A 160 5.46 -6.04 12.45
C GLU A 160 6.54 -6.97 13.03
N MET A 161 6.61 -8.23 12.58
CA MET A 161 7.67 -9.17 12.96
C MET A 161 9.08 -8.73 12.55
N LEU A 162 9.19 -7.87 11.53
CA LEU A 162 10.46 -7.40 10.97
C LEU A 162 10.83 -5.98 11.43
N MET A 163 9.84 -5.23 11.92
CA MET A 163 10.02 -3.89 12.47
C MET A 163 10.72 -3.91 13.83
N LEU A 164 11.38 -2.80 14.15
CA LEU A 164 11.94 -2.60 15.48
C LEU A 164 10.81 -2.14 16.43
N LYS A 165 10.78 -2.71 17.64
CA LYS A 165 9.70 -2.49 18.63
C LYS A 165 9.46 -1.02 19.00
N ASN A 166 10.48 -0.17 18.88
CA ASN A 166 10.43 1.24 19.25
C ASN A 166 10.10 2.16 18.06
N GLU A 167 9.87 1.62 16.86
CA GLU A 167 9.44 2.40 15.71
C GLU A 167 8.02 2.93 15.95
N ASN A 168 7.91 4.25 15.99
CA ASN A 168 6.67 4.97 16.29
C ASN A 168 6.13 5.77 15.10
N ALA A 169 6.85 5.73 13.97
CA ALA A 169 6.45 6.39 12.75
C ALA A 169 6.76 5.52 11.53
N ILE A 170 5.89 5.59 10.52
CA ILE A 170 6.04 4.91 9.25
C ILE A 170 6.01 5.97 8.14
N ALA A 171 7.04 5.99 7.30
CA ALA A 171 7.11 6.91 6.17
C ALA A 171 6.92 6.19 4.84
N ALA A 172 6.03 6.70 3.99
CA ALA A 172 5.94 6.31 2.59
C ALA A 172 5.65 7.56 1.74
N PRO A 173 6.65 8.09 1.01
CA PRO A 173 6.53 9.38 0.32
C PRO A 173 6.03 9.24 -1.13
N GLY A 174 5.35 8.13 -1.44
CA GLY A 174 4.77 7.87 -2.75
C GLY A 174 3.33 8.40 -2.87
N PRO A 175 2.73 8.31 -4.06
CA PRO A 175 1.29 8.55 -4.25
C PRO A 175 0.40 7.62 -3.43
N LEU A 176 -0.70 8.14 -2.86
CA LEU A 176 -1.70 7.35 -2.11
C LEU A 176 -2.51 6.39 -3.01
N SER A 177 -2.51 6.62 -4.32
CA SER A 177 -3.10 5.71 -5.31
C SER A 177 -2.28 4.42 -5.51
N HIS A 178 -1.03 4.39 -5.03
CA HIS A 178 -0.15 3.23 -5.14
C HIS A 178 -0.30 2.33 -3.91
N SER A 179 -0.30 1.01 -4.15
CA SER A 179 -0.45 -0.02 -3.12
C SER A 179 0.48 0.15 -1.92
N LEU A 180 1.79 0.38 -2.17
CA LEU A 180 2.79 0.51 -1.10
C LEU A 180 2.52 1.70 -0.16
N THR A 181 2.12 2.85 -0.70
CA THR A 181 1.87 4.04 0.12
C THR A 181 0.58 3.90 0.91
N LEU A 182 -0.49 3.44 0.25
CA LEU A 182 -1.76 3.18 0.92
C LEU A 182 -1.58 2.12 2.01
N TYR A 183 -0.74 1.11 1.75
CA TYR A 183 -0.35 0.10 2.72
C TYR A 183 0.27 0.72 3.96
N ALA A 184 1.32 1.51 3.76
CA ALA A 184 2.05 2.10 4.87
C ALA A 184 1.19 3.08 5.68
N LEU A 185 0.26 3.80 5.03
CA LEU A 185 -0.71 4.65 5.69
C LEU A 185 -1.63 3.86 6.61
N LEU A 186 -2.30 2.84 6.08
CA LEU A 186 -3.26 2.06 6.86
C LEU A 186 -2.55 1.29 7.97
N PHE A 187 -1.38 0.75 7.70
CA PHE A 187 -0.56 0.09 8.70
C PHE A 187 -0.16 1.04 9.84
N ALA A 188 0.26 2.28 9.51
CA ALA A 188 0.59 3.28 10.51
C ALA A 188 -0.61 3.60 11.40
N LEU A 189 -1.77 3.90 10.80
CA LEU A 189 -2.97 4.26 11.54
C LEU A 189 -3.51 3.11 12.40
N SER A 190 -3.56 1.89 11.84
CA SER A 190 -3.95 0.64 12.52
C SER A 190 -3.05 0.34 13.73
N SER A 191 -1.74 0.51 13.57
CA SER A 191 -0.77 0.28 14.66
C SER A 191 -0.59 1.47 15.60
N GLY A 192 -1.29 2.58 15.37
CA GLY A 192 -1.20 3.76 16.21
C GLY A 192 0.10 4.57 16.03
N ARG A 193 0.78 4.40 14.90
CA ARG A 193 2.00 5.13 14.55
C ARG A 193 1.68 6.36 13.73
N THR A 194 2.58 7.33 13.76
CA THR A 194 2.50 8.47 12.85
C THR A 194 2.77 8.03 11.41
N PHE A 195 1.87 8.33 10.49
CA PHE A 195 2.16 8.23 9.05
C PHE A 195 2.87 9.50 8.57
N ILE A 196 4.00 9.33 7.87
CA ILE A 196 4.78 10.40 7.25
C ILE A 196 4.68 10.27 5.71
N GLY A 197 4.11 11.28 5.06
CA GLY A 197 3.91 11.29 3.61
C GLY A 197 4.40 12.57 2.94
N GLN A 198 4.41 12.57 1.60
CA GLN A 198 4.68 13.76 0.78
C GLN A 198 3.74 13.79 -0.43
N THR A 199 3.32 14.99 -0.84
CA THR A 199 2.56 15.15 -2.10
C THR A 199 3.44 14.85 -3.32
N THR A 200 4.73 15.19 -3.23
CA THR A 200 5.75 14.87 -4.24
C THR A 200 7.02 14.47 -3.52
N PHE A 201 7.61 13.34 -3.90
CA PHE A 201 8.82 12.85 -3.27
C PHE A 201 9.99 13.84 -3.43
N HIS A 202 10.54 14.26 -2.29
CA HIS A 202 11.78 15.03 -2.20
C HIS A 202 12.60 14.52 -1.02
N ALA A 203 13.71 13.84 -1.33
CA ALA A 203 14.57 13.17 -0.35
C ALA A 203 14.99 14.09 0.81
N GLU A 204 15.54 15.27 0.51
CA GLU A 204 16.01 16.21 1.53
C GLU A 204 14.86 16.73 2.40
N ARG A 205 13.69 17.04 1.80
CA ARG A 205 12.51 17.47 2.56
C ARG A 205 12.01 16.36 3.49
N LEU A 206 12.02 15.10 3.04
CA LEU A 206 11.59 13.96 3.86
C LEU A 206 12.51 13.75 5.07
N LEU A 207 13.83 13.79 4.85
CA LEU A 207 14.80 13.69 5.96
C LEU A 207 14.63 14.86 6.94
N ASN A 208 14.52 16.09 6.43
CA ASN A 208 14.27 17.26 7.27
C ASN A 208 12.95 17.14 8.06
N GLN A 209 11.89 16.64 7.43
CA GLN A 209 10.60 16.38 8.06
C GLN A 209 10.73 15.37 9.21
N CYS A 210 11.50 14.29 9.02
CA CYS A 210 11.77 13.31 10.07
C CYS A 210 12.63 13.89 11.20
N ARG A 211 13.60 14.77 10.88
CA ARG A 211 14.45 15.45 11.88
C ARG A 211 13.70 16.48 12.74
N LYS A 212 12.67 17.14 12.18
CA LYS A 212 11.89 18.18 12.89
C LYS A 212 11.31 17.68 14.22
N ILE A 213 11.04 16.37 14.34
CA ILE A 213 10.48 15.75 15.54
C ILE A 213 11.48 14.71 16.04
N SER A 214 12.23 15.08 17.08
CA SER A 214 13.33 14.28 17.63
C SER A 214 12.90 12.95 18.24
N SER A 215 11.63 12.81 18.63
CA SER A 215 11.06 11.57 19.15
C SER A 215 10.77 10.53 18.08
N TYR A 216 10.86 10.87 16.79
CA TYR A 216 10.59 9.92 15.72
C TYR A 216 11.64 8.82 15.64
N LYS A 217 11.11 7.60 15.47
CA LYS A 217 11.80 6.37 15.13
C LYS A 217 11.08 5.78 13.93
N VAL A 218 11.64 6.07 12.75
CA VAL A 218 10.95 5.94 11.47
C VAL A 218 11.37 4.66 10.74
N ALA A 219 10.38 3.86 10.37
CA ALA A 219 10.51 2.86 9.31
C ALA A 219 10.05 3.45 7.97
N MET A 220 10.89 3.43 6.94
CA MET A 220 10.53 3.95 5.62
C MET A 220 10.20 2.84 4.63
N PHE A 221 9.00 2.85 4.05
CA PHE A 221 8.57 2.00 2.94
C PHE A 221 8.86 2.71 1.62
N LEU A 222 9.80 2.17 0.84
CA LEU A 222 10.44 2.84 -0.29
C LEU A 222 10.66 1.89 -1.47
N VAL A 223 10.85 2.47 -2.65
CA VAL A 223 11.42 1.77 -3.82
C VAL A 223 12.93 2.02 -3.91
N PRO A 224 13.72 1.16 -4.59
CA PRO A 224 15.18 1.32 -4.67
C PRO A 224 15.66 2.69 -5.17
N THR A 225 14.93 3.32 -6.09
CA THR A 225 15.26 4.66 -6.62
C THR A 225 15.10 5.77 -5.58
N MET A 226 14.12 5.65 -4.67
CA MET A 226 13.95 6.57 -3.54
C MET A 226 15.09 6.40 -2.53
N ILE A 227 15.44 5.16 -2.20
CA ILE A 227 16.58 4.86 -1.30
C ILE A 227 17.87 5.46 -1.87
N LYS A 228 18.14 5.24 -3.16
CA LYS A 228 19.30 5.85 -3.84
C LYS A 228 19.31 7.38 -3.70
N SER A 229 18.15 8.02 -3.83
CA SER A 229 18.03 9.48 -3.71
C SER A 229 18.26 9.97 -2.29
N LEU A 230 17.74 9.25 -1.29
CA LEU A 230 17.97 9.54 0.13
C LEU A 230 19.45 9.45 0.50
N LEU A 231 20.14 8.40 0.04
CA LEU A 231 21.58 8.20 0.31
C LEU A 231 22.47 9.32 -0.26
N LEU A 232 22.01 10.12 -1.22
CA LEU A 232 22.77 11.27 -1.73
C LEU A 232 22.80 12.44 -0.75
N VAL A 233 21.77 12.56 0.11
CA VAL A 233 21.59 13.66 1.06
C VAL A 233 21.58 13.19 2.52
N TYR A 234 21.74 11.88 2.74
CA TYR A 234 21.74 11.26 4.05
C TYR A 234 22.95 11.74 4.87
N ASN A 235 22.70 12.15 6.11
CA ASN A 235 23.75 12.60 7.02
C ASN A 235 23.45 12.13 8.44
N ASN A 236 23.81 10.86 8.74
CA ASN A 236 23.71 10.24 10.07
C ASN A 236 22.36 10.47 10.77
N GLU A 237 21.27 10.09 10.10
CA GLU A 237 19.91 10.30 10.59
C GLU A 237 19.54 9.30 11.70
N HIS A 238 19.73 9.67 12.96
CA HIS A 238 19.37 8.81 14.09
C HIS A 238 17.86 8.59 14.27
N THR A 239 17.02 9.38 13.59
CA THR A 239 15.56 9.19 13.58
C THR A 239 15.13 8.04 12.67
N ILE A 240 15.93 7.70 11.66
CA ILE A 240 15.61 6.64 10.71
C ILE A 240 16.16 5.32 11.22
N GLN A 241 15.30 4.32 11.32
CA GLN A 241 15.62 3.04 11.95
C GLN A 241 15.61 1.90 10.93
N SER A 242 14.64 1.89 10.02
CA SER A 242 14.52 0.84 9.02
C SER A 242 14.20 1.35 7.62
N PHE A 243 14.69 0.63 6.61
CA PHE A 243 14.28 0.75 5.22
C PHE A 243 13.60 -0.54 4.78
N PHE A 244 12.33 -0.42 4.41
CA PHE A 244 11.51 -1.44 3.78
C PHE A 244 11.51 -1.19 2.27
N SER A 245 12.29 -1.95 1.51
CA SER A 245 12.46 -1.80 0.06
C SER A 245 11.55 -2.77 -0.69
N SER A 246 10.71 -2.27 -1.60
CA SER A 246 9.84 -3.10 -2.45
C SER A 246 9.71 -2.52 -3.86
N GLY A 247 9.06 -3.26 -4.76
CA GLY A 247 8.70 -2.84 -6.13
C GLY A 247 9.76 -3.08 -7.20
N ASP A 248 11.04 -3.22 -6.82
CA ASP A 248 12.12 -3.62 -7.72
C ASP A 248 13.29 -4.22 -6.91
N LYS A 249 14.17 -4.96 -7.56
CA LYS A 249 15.33 -5.61 -6.94
C LYS A 249 16.28 -4.55 -6.39
N LEU A 250 16.71 -4.70 -5.14
CA LEU A 250 17.69 -3.81 -4.54
C LEU A 250 19.10 -4.20 -5.01
N HIS A 251 19.63 -3.43 -5.96
CA HIS A 251 20.95 -3.70 -6.51
C HIS A 251 22.06 -3.65 -5.44
N SER A 252 23.04 -4.55 -5.55
CA SER A 252 24.16 -4.69 -4.60
C SER A 252 24.95 -3.40 -4.34
N SER A 253 25.00 -2.51 -5.34
CA SER A 253 25.64 -1.19 -5.19
C SER A 253 24.90 -0.26 -4.24
N ILE A 254 23.56 -0.32 -4.17
CA ILE A 254 22.76 0.45 -3.22
C ILE A 254 22.97 -0.11 -1.81
N PHE A 255 22.92 -1.43 -1.66
CA PHE A 255 23.20 -2.08 -0.38
C PHE A 255 24.56 -1.71 0.20
N LYS A 256 25.62 -1.80 -0.61
CA LYS A 256 26.98 -1.41 -0.19
C LYS A 256 27.03 0.04 0.29
N LYS A 257 26.29 0.95 -0.37
CA LYS A 257 26.18 2.35 0.08
C LYS A 257 25.47 2.46 1.42
N ILE A 258 24.36 1.76 1.63
CA ILE A 258 23.66 1.72 2.93
C ILE A 258 24.62 1.23 4.01
N LYS A 259 25.30 0.10 3.80
CA LYS A 259 26.25 -0.44 4.78
C LYS A 259 27.42 0.49 5.09
N ASN A 260 27.82 1.35 4.15
CA ASN A 260 28.92 2.30 4.36
C ASN A 260 28.47 3.62 4.99
N GLN A 261 27.25 4.12 4.68
CA GLN A 261 26.79 5.47 5.05
C GLN A 261 25.71 5.47 6.14
N ALA A 262 25.02 4.35 6.32
CA ALA A 262 23.85 4.20 7.19
C ALA A 262 23.82 2.76 7.76
N ASN A 263 24.96 2.32 8.31
CA ASN A 263 25.17 0.95 8.80
C ASN A 263 24.19 0.52 9.91
N ASP A 264 23.68 1.48 10.67
CA ASP A 264 22.73 1.28 11.77
C ASP A 264 21.28 1.11 11.28
N ILE A 265 20.99 1.37 10.00
CA ILE A 265 19.65 1.17 9.44
C ILE A 265 19.42 -0.31 9.19
N ASN A 266 18.32 -0.83 9.74
CA ASN A 266 17.82 -2.14 9.42
C ASN A 266 17.23 -2.14 8.01
N LEU A 267 17.81 -2.92 7.09
CA LEU A 267 17.34 -2.99 5.71
C LEU A 267 16.54 -4.27 5.49
N ILE A 268 15.32 -4.14 5.01
CA ILE A 268 14.45 -5.25 4.66
C ILE A 268 14.05 -5.10 3.18
N GLU A 269 14.54 -6.00 2.34
CA GLU A 269 14.13 -6.08 0.93
C GLU A 269 12.99 -7.10 0.80
N PHE A 270 11.86 -6.70 0.21
CA PHE A 270 10.72 -7.58 -0.02
C PHE A 270 10.55 -7.92 -1.48
N PHE A 271 10.03 -9.11 -1.72
CA PHE A 271 9.42 -9.46 -2.99
C PHE A 271 7.97 -9.84 -2.78
N GLY A 272 7.14 -9.36 -3.69
CA GLY A 272 5.70 -9.55 -3.72
C GLY A 272 5.12 -8.80 -4.91
N THR A 273 3.85 -9.02 -5.14
CA THR A 273 3.09 -8.34 -6.19
C THR A 273 1.88 -7.64 -5.57
N SER A 274 1.26 -6.73 -6.31
CA SER A 274 0.02 -6.08 -5.86
C SER A 274 -1.08 -7.10 -5.49
N GLU A 275 -1.08 -8.25 -6.14
CA GLU A 275 -2.00 -9.36 -5.96
C GLU A 275 -1.65 -10.25 -4.76
N THR A 276 -0.38 -10.38 -4.40
CA THR A 276 0.09 -11.31 -3.35
C THR A 276 0.51 -10.63 -2.06
N SER A 277 0.52 -9.29 -2.04
CA SER A 277 1.12 -8.48 -0.97
C SER A 277 2.62 -8.78 -0.85
N PHE A 278 2.99 -9.72 0.01
CA PHE A 278 4.37 -10.11 0.26
C PHE A 278 4.53 -11.63 0.10
N ILE A 279 5.63 -12.03 -0.54
CA ILE A 279 5.97 -13.45 -0.79
C ILE A 279 7.20 -13.82 0.02
N SER A 280 8.26 -13.01 -0.10
CA SER A 280 9.54 -13.26 0.56
C SER A 280 10.22 -11.97 1.02
N TYR A 281 11.20 -12.11 1.90
CA TYR A 281 12.00 -11.00 2.40
C TYR A 281 13.47 -11.37 2.58
N ASN A 282 14.34 -10.36 2.50
CA ASN A 282 15.76 -10.46 2.79
C ASN A 282 16.15 -9.38 3.80
N LEU A 283 16.40 -9.83 5.04
CA LEU A 283 16.82 -8.97 6.14
C LEU A 283 18.33 -8.74 6.07
N ASN A 284 18.76 -7.49 5.92
CA ASN A 284 20.15 -7.03 5.93
C ASN A 284 21.09 -7.78 4.95
N GLN A 285 20.55 -8.31 3.85
CA GLN A 285 21.24 -9.22 2.93
C GLN A 285 21.86 -10.44 3.63
N GLN A 286 21.13 -11.03 4.59
CA GLN A 286 21.46 -12.34 5.15
C GLN A 286 21.23 -13.47 4.14
N ALA A 287 20.34 -13.27 3.16
CA ALA A 287 20.16 -14.16 2.03
C ALA A 287 21.08 -13.78 0.85
N PRO A 288 21.41 -14.74 -0.06
CA PRO A 288 22.21 -14.47 -1.25
C PRO A 288 21.69 -13.28 -2.07
N VAL A 289 22.61 -12.45 -2.58
CA VAL A 289 22.29 -11.19 -3.29
C VAL A 289 21.35 -11.39 -4.48
N GLU A 290 21.54 -12.48 -5.22
CA GLU A 290 20.74 -12.83 -6.40
C GLU A 290 19.36 -13.43 -6.06
N SER A 291 19.13 -13.78 -4.78
CA SER A 291 17.83 -14.26 -4.32
C SER A 291 16.90 -13.11 -3.97
N VAL A 292 15.59 -13.38 -3.91
CA VAL A 292 14.60 -12.48 -3.30
C VAL A 292 14.32 -12.87 -1.84
N GLY A 293 15.25 -13.58 -1.21
CA GLY A 293 15.20 -13.90 0.21
C GLY A 293 14.42 -15.16 0.54
N VAL A 294 13.94 -15.23 1.78
CA VAL A 294 13.21 -16.37 2.35
C VAL A 294 11.71 -16.07 2.36
N LEU A 295 10.89 -17.12 2.23
CA LEU A 295 9.43 -16.97 2.27
C LEU A 295 8.96 -16.45 3.61
N PHE A 296 7.87 -15.67 3.60
CA PHE A 296 7.16 -15.37 4.84
C PHE A 296 6.53 -16.65 5.43
N PRO A 297 6.38 -16.75 6.77
CA PRO A 297 5.88 -17.97 7.40
C PRO A 297 4.48 -18.41 6.95
N ASN A 298 3.63 -17.46 6.54
CA ASN A 298 2.27 -17.68 6.05
C ASN A 298 2.17 -17.82 4.51
N VAL A 299 3.31 -17.97 3.83
CA VAL A 299 3.36 -18.09 2.36
C VAL A 299 3.71 -19.53 1.98
N GLU A 300 2.79 -20.16 1.26
CA GLU A 300 3.03 -21.39 0.53
C GLU A 300 3.42 -21.08 -0.92
N LEU A 301 4.44 -21.75 -1.43
CA LEU A 301 4.93 -21.56 -2.79
C LEU A 301 5.12 -22.91 -3.49
N LYS A 302 4.67 -23.00 -4.73
CA LYS A 302 5.04 -24.06 -5.67
C LYS A 302 5.43 -23.46 -7.02
N THR A 303 6.22 -24.20 -7.79
CA THR A 303 6.51 -23.86 -9.18
C THR A 303 5.83 -24.86 -10.11
N THR A 304 5.38 -24.40 -11.28
CA THR A 304 4.69 -25.18 -12.31
C THR A 304 5.31 -24.92 -13.68
N ASN A 305 4.98 -25.70 -14.71
CA ASN A 305 5.46 -25.50 -16.08
C ASN A 305 6.99 -25.37 -16.21
N HIS A 306 7.73 -26.30 -15.58
CA HIS A 306 9.19 -26.24 -15.54
C HIS A 306 9.85 -26.38 -16.92
N ASP A 307 10.87 -25.57 -17.15
CA ASP A 307 11.78 -25.71 -18.29
C ASP A 307 12.84 -26.81 -18.06
N HIS A 308 13.74 -26.99 -19.02
CA HIS A 308 14.83 -27.97 -18.95
C HIS A 308 15.86 -27.69 -17.83
N ASN A 309 15.87 -26.48 -17.27
CA ASN A 309 16.73 -26.09 -16.15
C ASN A 309 16.01 -26.18 -14.80
N GLY A 310 14.75 -26.64 -14.77
CA GLY A 310 13.93 -26.72 -13.56
C GLY A 310 13.37 -25.37 -13.11
N ILE A 311 13.39 -24.35 -13.97
CA ILE A 311 12.78 -23.04 -13.71
C ILE A 311 11.29 -23.15 -14.06
N GLY A 312 10.41 -22.80 -13.13
CA GLY A 312 8.97 -22.85 -13.34
C GLY A 312 8.26 -21.54 -12.99
N THR A 313 7.01 -21.43 -13.40
CA THR A 313 6.12 -20.33 -13.02
C THR A 313 5.72 -20.45 -11.56
N ILE A 314 5.92 -19.37 -10.82
CA ILE A 314 5.66 -19.26 -9.39
C ILE A 314 4.15 -19.14 -9.14
N CYS A 315 3.64 -20.08 -8.34
CA CYS A 315 2.30 -20.03 -7.78
C CYS A 315 2.40 -19.85 -6.27
N VAL A 316 1.60 -18.93 -5.72
CA VAL A 316 1.59 -18.58 -4.30
C VAL A 316 0.21 -18.83 -3.72
N LYS A 317 0.18 -19.26 -2.46
CA LYS A 317 -1.03 -19.28 -1.62
C LYS A 317 -0.67 -18.65 -0.27
N SER A 318 -1.46 -17.67 0.16
CA SER A 318 -1.33 -17.04 1.48
C SER A 318 -2.63 -16.35 1.87
N ASN A 319 -2.80 -16.06 3.16
CA ASN A 319 -3.89 -15.20 3.64
C ASN A 319 -3.64 -13.70 3.36
N MET A 320 -2.59 -13.35 2.61
CA MET A 320 -2.27 -11.98 2.19
C MET A 320 -2.57 -11.76 0.71
N MET A 321 -3.34 -12.64 0.05
CA MET A 321 -3.70 -12.42 -1.35
C MET A 321 -4.80 -11.37 -1.47
N PHE A 322 -4.84 -10.71 -2.62
CA PHE A 322 -5.97 -9.90 -3.02
C PHE A 322 -7.24 -10.76 -3.16
N SER A 323 -8.39 -10.12 -3.25
CA SER A 323 -9.67 -10.80 -3.42
C SER A 323 -10.07 -10.92 -4.91
N GLY A 324 -9.23 -10.43 -5.83
CA GLY A 324 -9.42 -10.52 -7.28
C GLY A 324 -9.43 -9.16 -7.99
N TYR A 325 -9.30 -9.16 -9.32
CA TYR A 325 -9.41 -7.94 -10.13
C TYR A 325 -10.87 -7.49 -10.27
N VAL A 326 -11.07 -6.18 -10.42
CA VAL A 326 -12.41 -5.63 -10.69
C VAL A 326 -12.91 -6.17 -12.03
N SER A 327 -14.16 -6.66 -12.03
CA SER A 327 -14.83 -7.31 -13.18
C SER A 327 -14.35 -8.74 -13.48
N GLU A 328 -13.51 -9.32 -12.64
CA GLU A 328 -13.14 -10.75 -12.68
C GLU A 328 -13.72 -11.49 -11.47
N GLN A 329 -13.69 -12.82 -11.50
CA GLN A 329 -14.16 -13.64 -10.38
C GLN A 329 -13.25 -13.44 -9.16
N CYS A 330 -13.86 -13.36 -7.98
CA CYS A 330 -13.10 -13.25 -6.74
C CYS A 330 -12.27 -14.51 -6.49
N ILE A 331 -11.06 -14.32 -5.97
CA ILE A 331 -10.14 -15.39 -5.60
C ILE A 331 -10.23 -15.57 -4.08
N ASN A 332 -10.36 -16.82 -3.65
CA ASN A 332 -10.36 -17.15 -2.23
C ASN A 332 -8.93 -17.37 -1.72
N ASN A 333 -8.69 -17.12 -0.43
CA ASN A 333 -7.40 -17.35 0.22
C ASN A 333 -6.93 -18.82 0.16
N ASP A 334 -7.82 -19.76 -0.17
CA ASP A 334 -7.50 -21.17 -0.33
C ASP A 334 -6.97 -21.56 -1.71
N GLU A 335 -7.05 -20.67 -2.68
CA GLU A 335 -6.67 -20.93 -4.08
C GLU A 335 -5.21 -20.58 -4.34
N TRP A 336 -4.62 -21.23 -5.35
CA TRP A 336 -3.27 -20.91 -5.79
C TRP A 336 -3.32 -19.77 -6.81
N PHE A 337 -2.62 -18.67 -6.53
CA PHE A 337 -2.48 -17.56 -7.46
C PHE A 337 -1.22 -17.71 -8.33
N VAL A 338 -1.36 -17.56 -9.64
CA VAL A 338 -0.23 -17.59 -10.60
C VAL A 338 0.32 -16.17 -10.75
N THR A 339 1.56 -15.96 -10.29
CA THR A 339 2.18 -14.62 -10.26
C THR A 339 2.62 -14.12 -11.65
N ASN A 340 2.77 -15.02 -12.61
CA ASN A 340 3.45 -14.83 -13.90
C ASN A 340 4.96 -14.50 -13.78
N ASP A 341 5.53 -14.62 -12.58
CA ASP A 341 6.96 -14.60 -12.36
C ASP A 341 7.51 -16.04 -12.45
N ASN A 342 8.68 -16.20 -13.08
CA ASN A 342 9.38 -17.47 -13.17
C ASN A 342 10.54 -17.52 -12.18
N GLY A 343 10.78 -18.69 -11.61
CA GLY A 343 11.81 -18.87 -10.61
C GLY A 343 11.91 -20.29 -10.07
N TYR A 344 12.69 -20.42 -9.01
CA TYR A 344 12.90 -21.67 -8.30
C TYR A 344 13.29 -21.40 -6.84
N VAL A 345 13.06 -22.38 -5.97
CA VAL A 345 13.55 -22.37 -4.60
C VAL A 345 14.76 -23.28 -4.51
N LYS A 346 15.86 -22.77 -3.95
CA LYS A 346 17.05 -23.55 -3.65
C LYS A 346 17.39 -23.37 -2.18
N GLU A 347 17.55 -24.49 -1.47
CA GLU A 347 17.64 -24.53 -0.01
C GLU A 347 16.38 -23.91 0.61
N GLN A 348 16.46 -22.64 1.02
CA GLN A 348 15.36 -21.88 1.61
C GLN A 348 15.12 -20.53 0.91
N TYR A 349 15.88 -20.25 -0.15
CA TYR A 349 15.87 -18.96 -0.83
C TYR A 349 15.13 -19.05 -2.16
N LEU A 350 14.28 -18.06 -2.43
CA LEU A 350 13.56 -17.90 -3.68
C LEU A 350 14.44 -17.11 -4.67
N TYR A 351 14.53 -17.59 -5.92
CA TYR A 351 15.24 -16.93 -7.01
C TYR A 351 14.29 -16.63 -8.17
N LEU A 352 14.33 -15.42 -8.69
CA LEU A 352 13.54 -14.99 -9.86
C LEU A 352 14.41 -15.01 -11.11
N THR A 353 13.84 -15.42 -12.24
CA THR A 353 14.55 -15.53 -13.53
C THR A 353 13.89 -14.69 -14.64
N GLY A 354 12.69 -14.16 -14.40
CA GLY A 354 11.98 -13.29 -15.34
C GLY A 354 10.47 -13.43 -15.22
N ARG A 355 9.74 -12.94 -16.22
CA ARG A 355 8.29 -13.06 -16.31
C ARG A 355 7.86 -13.86 -17.53
N THR A 356 6.78 -14.62 -17.38
CA THR A 356 6.07 -15.21 -18.51
C THR A 356 5.27 -14.11 -19.20
N THR A 357 5.52 -13.87 -20.48
CA THR A 357 4.79 -12.91 -21.32
C THR A 357 3.49 -13.48 -21.84
#